data_AF-A0A0W4ZD09-F1
#
_entry.id   AF-A0A0W4ZD09-F1
#
_cell.length_a   1.000
_cell.length_b   1.000
_cell.length_c   1.000
_cell.angle_alpha   90.00
_cell.angle_beta   90.00
_cell.angle_gamma   90.00
#
_symmetry.space_group_name_H-M   'P 1'
#
loop_
_entity.id
_entity.type
_entity.pdbx_description
1 polymer ?
#
loop_
_entity_poly.entity_id
_entity_poly.type
_entity_poly.pdbx_seq_one_letter_code
_entity_poly.pdbx_strand_id
1 'polypeptide(L)'
;MNNLKQQFQELKNLFNAGKYKECNETLTKLKILLSEANLLVPDAHGSVTDMIFTREIFEIGAYTSLRLCDTDAFARYTSHLQPYFSDPLLVSKLPLSKHQSLLTGLSLLNLLSKNCIAEFYTSLETLPRDMIENDKYVSWVIKLEQSIMEGSYDRVQKMLIECPSQEYEIYVNMIMDLVRNEIANCLEKAYPSLPLQNAVGLLFLSNINEIIEFSHKKEWLIENNRIYFPDTASESVDEMLVDDQTNCLKFGSIKTDTPCLTFVQQILGYAQELEQIV
;
A
#
# COMPACT_ATOMS: atom_id res chain seq x y z
N MET A 1 37.82 11.97 3.77
CA MET A 1 37.88 10.61 3.15
C MET A 1 38.19 9.49 4.15
N ASN A 2 39.23 9.55 5.00
CA ASN A 2 39.51 8.46 5.96
C ASN A 2 38.42 8.27 7.04
N ASN A 3 37.81 9.36 7.52
CA ASN A 3 36.72 9.31 8.50
C ASN A 3 35.46 8.62 7.92
N LEU A 4 35.13 8.89 6.64
CA LEU A 4 33.99 8.27 5.95
C LEU A 4 34.18 6.75 5.82
N LYS A 5 35.39 6.29 5.48
CA LYS A 5 35.70 4.85 5.40
C LYS A 5 35.68 4.17 6.78
N GLN A 6 36.13 4.86 7.83
CA GLN A 6 36.08 4.33 9.20
C GLN A 6 34.64 4.22 9.73
N GLN A 7 33.83 5.27 9.58
CA GLN A 7 32.42 5.24 9.96
C GLN A 7 31.61 4.25 9.13
N PHE A 8 31.99 4.02 7.87
CA PHE A 8 31.39 3.01 7.04
C PHE A 8 31.71 1.58 7.50
N GLN A 9 32.95 1.32 7.91
CA GLN A 9 33.33 0.04 8.52
C GLN A 9 32.65 -0.17 9.86
N GLU A 10 32.54 0.88 10.68
CA GLU A 10 31.78 0.85 11.93
C GLU A 10 30.29 0.56 11.67
N LEU A 11 29.69 1.18 10.66
CA LEU A 11 28.31 0.93 10.25
C LEU A 11 28.10 -0.51 9.76
N LYS A 12 29.03 -1.07 8.99
CA LYS A 12 28.99 -2.50 8.59
C LYS A 12 29.09 -3.43 9.80
N ASN A 13 29.94 -3.10 10.77
CA ASN A 13 30.09 -3.89 11.99
C ASN A 13 28.84 -3.79 12.89
N LEU A 14 28.25 -2.60 13.02
CA LEU A 14 27.02 -2.37 13.79
C LEU A 14 25.81 -3.03 13.15
N PHE A 15 25.74 -3.03 11.82
CA PHE A 15 24.71 -3.75 11.06
C PHE A 15 24.81 -5.27 11.29
N ASN A 16 26.02 -5.83 11.22
CA ASN A 16 26.26 -7.24 11.53
C ASN A 16 25.99 -7.57 13.01
N ALA A 17 26.13 -6.60 13.91
CA ALA A 17 25.84 -6.74 15.35
C ALA A 17 24.34 -6.53 15.69
N GLY A 18 23.48 -6.18 14.73
CA GLY A 18 22.04 -6.05 14.93
C GLY A 18 21.60 -4.84 15.77
N LYS A 19 22.45 -3.82 15.92
CA LYS A 19 22.15 -2.62 16.73
C LYS A 19 21.56 -1.47 15.89
N TYR A 20 20.31 -1.62 15.48
CA TYR A 20 19.66 -0.70 14.53
C TYR A 20 19.47 0.75 15.03
N LYS A 21 19.36 0.98 16.35
CA LYS A 21 19.23 2.34 16.92
C LYS A 21 20.54 3.13 16.84
N GLU A 22 21.66 2.50 17.18
CA GLU A 22 23.00 3.09 17.05
C GLU A 22 23.35 3.30 15.57
N CYS A 23 22.88 2.41 14.67
CA CYS A 23 23.01 2.60 13.22
C CYS A 23 22.34 3.90 12.74
N ASN A 24 21.16 4.27 13.27
CA ASN A 24 20.50 5.52 12.88
C ASN A 24 21.32 6.75 13.28
N GLU A 25 21.91 6.76 14.47
CA GLU A 25 22.78 7.87 14.90
C GLU A 25 24.01 7.98 14.00
N THR A 26 24.66 6.86 13.69
CA THR A 26 25.82 6.84 12.77
C THR A 26 25.41 7.22 11.34
N LEU A 27 24.22 6.83 10.88
CA LEU A 27 23.66 7.25 9.58
C LEU A 27 23.42 8.75 9.51
N THR A 28 22.93 9.39 10.58
CA THR A 28 22.77 10.85 10.58
C THR A 28 24.11 11.58 10.47
N LYS A 29 25.14 11.12 11.19
CA LYS A 29 26.51 11.65 11.09
C LYS A 29 27.07 11.46 9.68
N LEU A 30 26.86 10.28 9.09
CA LEU A 30 27.27 9.99 7.70
C LEU A 30 26.54 10.87 6.69
N LYS A 31 25.24 11.14 6.86
CA LYS A 31 24.49 12.05 5.99
C LYS A 31 25.06 13.47 6.00
N ILE A 32 25.47 13.98 7.16
CA ILE A 32 26.12 15.29 7.27
C ILE A 32 27.44 15.29 6.49
N LEU A 33 28.28 14.26 6.69
CA LEU A 33 29.54 14.12 5.95
C LEU A 33 29.35 13.96 4.43
N LEU A 34 28.30 13.26 4.00
CA LEU A 34 27.94 13.11 2.59
C LEU A 34 27.44 14.43 1.98
N SER A 35 26.73 15.23 2.77
CA SER A 35 26.29 16.58 2.38
C SER A 35 27.48 17.51 2.21
N GLU A 36 28.45 17.49 3.12
CA GLU A 36 29.69 18.28 3.03
C GLU A 36 30.53 17.90 1.81
N ALA A 37 30.47 16.63 1.39
CA ALA A 37 31.16 16.12 0.22
C ALA A 37 30.42 16.38 -1.12
N ASN A 38 29.21 16.96 -1.10
CA ASN A 38 28.34 17.14 -2.27
C ASN A 38 28.04 15.84 -3.05
N LEU A 39 28.06 14.68 -2.39
CA LEU A 39 27.86 13.36 -3.02
C LEU A 39 26.41 12.84 -2.90
N LEU A 40 25.49 13.67 -2.41
CA LEU A 40 24.10 13.26 -2.11
C LEU A 40 23.27 12.99 -3.37
N VAL A 41 23.66 13.60 -4.49
CA VAL A 41 23.07 13.39 -5.81
C VAL A 41 24.20 12.90 -6.72
N PRO A 42 23.99 11.85 -7.52
CA PRO A 42 25.03 11.39 -8.41
C PRO A 42 25.33 12.45 -9.49
N ASP A 43 26.52 13.04 -9.44
CA ASP A 43 27.04 13.87 -10.53
C ASP A 43 27.83 12.97 -11.51
N ALA A 44 27.59 13.11 -12.82
CA ALA A 44 28.19 12.30 -13.87
C ALA A 44 29.74 12.33 -13.89
N HIS A 45 30.34 13.33 -13.20
CA HIS A 45 31.77 13.57 -13.08
C HIS A 45 32.41 13.10 -11.76
N GLY A 46 31.61 12.55 -10.82
CA GLY A 46 32.10 12.09 -9.52
C GLY A 46 32.95 10.81 -9.59
N SER A 47 33.72 10.56 -8.52
CA SER A 47 34.53 9.34 -8.42
C SER A 47 33.62 8.11 -8.27
N VAL A 48 33.84 7.08 -9.11
CA VAL A 48 33.01 5.86 -9.13
C VAL A 48 33.04 5.15 -7.78
N THR A 49 34.18 5.21 -7.06
CA THR A 49 34.32 4.61 -5.74
C THR A 49 33.43 5.28 -4.70
N ASP A 50 33.33 6.62 -4.70
CA ASP A 50 32.53 7.35 -3.72
C ASP A 50 31.03 7.17 -3.97
N MET A 51 30.62 6.99 -5.22
CA MET A 51 29.25 6.62 -5.59
C MET A 51 28.87 5.23 -5.07
N ILE A 52 29.75 4.24 -5.22
CA ILE A 52 29.52 2.89 -4.70
C ILE A 52 29.40 2.92 -3.18
N PHE A 53 30.27 3.66 -2.48
CA PHE A 53 30.18 3.81 -1.03
C PHE A 53 28.86 4.48 -0.62
N THR A 54 28.45 5.54 -1.30
CA THR A 54 27.21 6.25 -1.02
C THR A 54 25.99 5.34 -1.24
N ARG A 55 25.98 4.55 -2.31
CA ARG A 55 24.96 3.52 -2.58
C ARG A 55 24.88 2.49 -1.46
N GLU A 56 26.01 1.91 -1.05
CA GLU A 56 26.04 0.92 0.03
C GLU A 56 25.55 1.50 1.36
N ILE A 57 25.86 2.78 1.66
CA ILE A 57 25.36 3.46 2.87
C ILE A 57 23.83 3.57 2.84
N PHE A 58 23.26 4.00 1.71
CA PHE A 58 21.81 4.12 1.57
C PHE A 58 21.12 2.75 1.56
N GLU A 59 21.70 1.71 0.95
CA GLU A 59 21.19 0.34 1.02
C GLU A 59 21.10 -0.14 2.47
N ILE A 60 22.17 0.04 3.26
CA ILE A 60 22.17 -0.33 4.68
C ILE A 60 21.18 0.52 5.49
N GLY A 61 21.03 1.80 5.14
CA GLY A 61 20.02 2.69 5.71
C GLY A 61 18.59 2.21 5.46
N ALA A 62 18.30 1.74 4.25
CA ALA A 62 17.01 1.16 3.90
C ALA A 62 16.74 -0.13 4.70
N TYR A 63 17.70 -1.05 4.77
CA TYR A 63 17.55 -2.28 5.57
C TYR A 63 17.37 -2.01 7.06
N THR A 64 18.12 -1.05 7.60
CA THR A 64 17.99 -0.64 9.01
C THR A 64 16.59 -0.08 9.28
N SER A 65 16.08 0.77 8.39
CA SER A 65 14.73 1.37 8.49
C SER A 65 13.65 0.29 8.40
N LEU A 66 13.85 -0.70 7.53
CA LEU A 66 12.95 -1.84 7.41
C LEU A 66 12.89 -2.65 8.71
N ARG A 67 14.03 -2.97 9.33
CA ARG A 67 14.08 -3.71 10.60
C ARG A 67 13.50 -2.93 11.78
N LEU A 68 13.49 -1.60 11.69
CA LEU A 68 12.80 -0.73 12.66
C LEU A 68 11.32 -0.54 12.37
N CYS A 69 10.80 -1.17 11.30
CA CYS A 69 9.42 -1.05 10.82
C CYS A 69 8.99 0.41 10.50
N ASP A 70 9.94 1.26 10.09
CA ASP A 70 9.67 2.63 9.67
C ASP A 70 9.51 2.69 8.14
N THR A 71 8.25 2.61 7.68
CA THR A 71 7.89 2.55 6.26
C THR A 71 8.16 3.87 5.53
N ASP A 72 8.10 5.00 6.24
CA ASP A 72 8.32 6.32 5.65
C ASP A 72 9.80 6.65 5.54
N ALA A 73 10.61 6.31 6.54
CA ALA A 73 12.06 6.39 6.42
C ALA A 73 12.57 5.47 5.30
N PHE A 74 12.02 4.25 5.19
CA PHE A 74 12.34 3.35 4.10
C PHE A 74 12.03 3.97 2.73
N ALA A 75 10.83 4.53 2.53
CA ALA A 75 10.46 5.20 1.29
C ALA A 75 11.45 6.32 0.92
N ARG A 76 11.88 7.15 1.88
CA ARG A 76 12.88 8.20 1.66
C ARG A 76 14.22 7.65 1.17
N TYR A 77 14.73 6.60 1.81
CA TYR A 77 15.99 5.96 1.39
C TYR A 77 15.88 5.36 -0.01
N THR A 78 14.74 4.74 -0.32
CA THR A 78 14.48 4.22 -1.67
C THR A 78 14.42 5.33 -2.71
N SER A 79 13.78 6.46 -2.43
CA SER A 79 13.77 7.63 -3.33
C SER A 79 15.18 8.18 -3.56
N HIS A 80 16.05 8.16 -2.55
CA HIS A 80 17.46 8.54 -2.72
C HIS A 80 18.26 7.52 -3.56
N LEU A 81 17.87 6.24 -3.53
CA LEU A 81 18.50 5.18 -4.31
C LEU A 81 18.01 5.13 -5.76
N GLN A 82 16.79 5.60 -6.04
CA GLN A 82 16.18 5.57 -7.37
C GLN A 82 17.05 6.22 -8.47
N PRO A 83 17.66 7.42 -8.30
CA PRO A 83 18.55 8.01 -9.30
C PRO A 83 19.74 7.11 -9.65
N TYR A 84 20.31 6.38 -8.68
CA TYR A 84 21.42 5.47 -8.92
C TYR A 84 21.03 4.25 -9.77
N PHE A 85 19.74 3.92 -9.84
CA PHE A 85 19.22 2.79 -10.59
C PHE A 85 18.60 3.20 -11.93
N SER A 86 18.01 4.40 -12.01
CA SER A 86 17.33 4.89 -13.22
C SER A 86 18.27 5.53 -14.24
N ASP A 87 19.41 6.08 -13.82
CA ASP A 87 20.31 6.79 -14.74
C ASP A 87 21.14 5.82 -15.61
N PRO A 88 20.90 5.73 -16.93
CA PRO A 88 21.55 4.75 -17.80
C PRO A 88 23.08 4.95 -17.91
N LEU A 89 23.55 6.19 -17.71
CA LEU A 89 24.98 6.53 -17.67
C LEU A 89 25.70 6.01 -16.42
N LEU A 90 24.97 5.86 -15.31
CA LEU A 90 25.50 5.32 -14.05
C LEU A 90 25.40 3.80 -14.04
N VAL A 91 24.32 3.23 -14.58
CA VAL A 91 24.13 1.78 -14.73
C VAL A 91 25.22 1.17 -15.61
N SER A 92 25.70 1.88 -16.64
CA SER A 92 26.84 1.44 -17.46
C SER A 92 28.19 1.49 -16.73
N LYS A 93 28.35 2.31 -15.69
CA LYS A 93 29.61 2.51 -14.96
C LYS A 93 29.68 1.74 -13.65
N LEU A 94 28.53 1.41 -13.06
CA LEU A 94 28.42 0.75 -11.76
C LEU A 94 28.13 -0.74 -11.94
N PRO A 95 28.73 -1.62 -11.12
CA PRO A 95 28.35 -3.02 -11.10
C PRO A 95 26.91 -3.15 -10.58
N LEU A 96 26.11 -3.99 -11.26
CA LEU A 96 24.75 -4.33 -10.86
C LEU A 96 24.78 -4.91 -9.43
N SER A 97 24.10 -4.26 -8.49
CA SER A 97 24.10 -4.69 -7.09
C SER A 97 23.17 -5.90 -6.95
N LYS A 98 23.63 -6.96 -6.27
CA LYS A 98 22.80 -8.13 -5.95
C LYS A 98 21.59 -7.77 -5.07
N HIS A 99 21.66 -6.65 -4.35
CA HIS A 99 20.61 -6.17 -3.46
C HIS A 99 19.59 -5.27 -4.15
N GLN A 100 19.88 -4.80 -5.36
CA GLN A 100 19.00 -3.91 -6.11
C GLN A 100 17.64 -4.56 -6.37
N SER A 101 17.63 -5.80 -6.87
CA SER A 101 16.37 -6.51 -7.17
C SER A 101 15.53 -6.76 -5.92
N LEU A 102 16.17 -7.07 -4.78
CA LEU A 102 15.49 -7.24 -3.50
C LEU A 102 14.92 -5.91 -2.98
N LEU A 103 15.68 -4.82 -3.07
CA LEU A 103 15.23 -3.51 -2.61
C LEU A 103 14.10 -2.95 -3.49
N THR A 104 14.18 -3.13 -4.80
CA THR A 104 13.08 -2.79 -5.73
C THR A 104 11.84 -3.59 -5.38
N GLY A 105 11.95 -4.90 -5.15
CA GLY A 105 10.84 -5.73 -4.69
C GLY A 105 10.24 -5.25 -3.37
N LEU A 106 11.07 -4.86 -2.39
CA LEU A 106 10.61 -4.29 -1.12
C LEU A 106 9.91 -2.94 -1.30
N SER A 107 10.39 -2.10 -2.20
CA SER A 107 9.72 -0.84 -2.55
C SER A 107 8.33 -1.08 -3.12
N LEU A 108 8.23 -2.00 -4.08
CA LEU A 108 6.96 -2.39 -4.68
C LEU A 108 6.01 -2.97 -3.62
N LEU A 109 6.52 -3.79 -2.70
CA LEU A 109 5.72 -4.35 -1.62
C LEU A 109 5.22 -3.29 -0.63
N ASN A 110 6.03 -2.28 -0.33
CA ASN A 110 5.62 -1.14 0.51
C ASN A 110 4.48 -0.33 -0.14
N LEU A 111 4.52 -0.15 -1.47
CA LEU A 111 3.43 0.52 -2.19
C LEU A 111 2.13 -0.30 -2.14
N LEU A 112 2.25 -1.63 -2.29
CA LEU A 112 1.13 -2.56 -2.18
C LEU A 112 0.51 -2.53 -0.77
N SER A 113 1.34 -2.54 0.28
CA SER A 113 0.84 -2.50 1.66
C SER A 113 0.13 -1.19 2.02
N LYS A 114 0.46 -0.09 1.33
CA LYS A 114 -0.23 1.21 1.46
C LYS A 114 -1.50 1.34 0.59
N ASN A 115 -1.84 0.30 -0.20
CA ASN A 115 -2.92 0.31 -1.19
C ASN A 115 -2.73 1.38 -2.30
N CYS A 116 -1.49 1.79 -2.58
CA CYS A 116 -1.16 2.80 -3.60
C CYS A 116 -0.89 2.16 -4.97
N ILE A 117 -1.95 1.57 -5.56
CA ILE A 117 -1.85 0.77 -6.80
C ILE A 117 -1.38 1.62 -8.01
N ALA A 118 -1.77 2.89 -8.08
CA ALA A 118 -1.36 3.78 -9.17
C ALA A 118 0.16 4.04 -9.19
N GLU A 119 0.75 4.30 -8.03
CA GLU A 119 2.20 4.48 -7.88
C GLU A 119 2.94 3.17 -8.15
N PHE A 120 2.36 2.04 -7.76
CA PHE A 120 2.90 0.72 -8.07
C PHE A 120 3.06 0.52 -9.59
N TYR A 121 2.02 0.73 -10.38
CA TYR A 121 2.12 0.57 -11.84
C TYR A 121 3.06 1.59 -12.49
N THR A 122 3.05 2.85 -12.01
CA THR A 122 4.00 3.87 -12.49
C THR A 122 5.45 3.46 -12.23
N SER A 123 5.73 2.87 -11.06
CA SER A 123 7.07 2.38 -10.72
C SER A 123 7.46 1.14 -11.55
N LEU A 124 6.50 0.27 -11.89
CA LEU A 124 6.73 -0.85 -12.80
C LEU A 124 7.05 -0.41 -14.23
N GLU A 125 6.42 0.65 -14.74
CA GLU A 125 6.72 1.22 -16.06
C GLU A 125 8.14 1.77 -16.15
N THR A 126 8.67 2.28 -15.05
CA THR A 126 10.02 2.85 -14.96
C THR A 126 11.10 1.74 -14.96
N LEU A 127 10.74 0.52 -14.58
CA LEU A 127 11.68 -0.59 -14.45
C LEU A 127 12.02 -1.25 -15.80
N PRO A 128 13.27 -1.70 -16.00
CA PRO A 128 13.64 -2.42 -17.21
C PRO A 128 12.93 -3.78 -17.27
N ARG A 129 12.45 -4.15 -18.47
CA ARG A 129 11.70 -5.40 -18.71
C ARG A 129 12.48 -6.66 -18.29
N ASP A 130 13.80 -6.63 -18.45
CA ASP A 130 14.66 -7.75 -18.05
C ASP A 130 14.57 -8.07 -16.57
N MET A 131 14.40 -7.06 -15.69
CA MET A 131 14.22 -7.31 -14.25
C MET A 131 12.83 -7.87 -13.93
N ILE A 132 11.81 -7.43 -14.66
CA ILE A 132 10.42 -7.88 -14.45
C ILE A 132 10.30 -9.39 -14.71
N GLU A 133 10.95 -9.89 -15.77
CA GLU A 133 10.87 -11.29 -16.18
C GLU A 133 11.88 -12.20 -15.47
N ASN A 134 13.11 -11.73 -15.24
CA ASN A 134 14.19 -12.59 -14.74
C ASN A 134 14.33 -12.58 -13.21
N ASP A 135 13.89 -11.53 -12.52
CA ASP A 135 14.07 -11.44 -11.07
C ASP A 135 12.96 -12.16 -10.30
N LYS A 136 13.36 -13.19 -9.52
CA LYS A 136 12.46 -13.95 -8.65
C LYS A 136 11.68 -13.07 -7.67
N TYR A 137 12.30 -12.01 -7.16
CA TYR A 137 11.71 -11.13 -6.15
C TYR A 137 10.62 -10.23 -6.74
N VAL A 138 10.91 -9.55 -7.84
CA VAL A 138 9.95 -8.65 -8.52
C VAL A 138 8.78 -9.45 -9.08
N SER A 139 9.07 -10.59 -9.73
CA SER A 139 8.04 -11.49 -10.26
C SER A 139 7.09 -12.00 -9.15
N TRP A 140 7.62 -12.30 -7.96
CA TRP A 140 6.78 -12.70 -6.82
C TRP A 140 5.82 -11.60 -6.39
N VAL A 141 6.28 -10.35 -6.26
CA VAL A 141 5.42 -9.21 -5.88
C VAL A 141 4.34 -8.95 -6.92
N ILE A 142 4.67 -9.06 -8.22
CA ILE A 142 3.68 -8.90 -9.30
C ILE A 142 2.62 -10.01 -9.25
N LYS A 143 3.01 -11.26 -9.01
CA LYS A 143 2.06 -12.37 -8.88
C LYS A 143 1.17 -12.23 -7.64
N LEU A 144 1.73 -11.72 -6.55
CA LEU A 144 0.98 -11.41 -5.34
C LEU A 144 -0.07 -10.34 -5.62
N GLU A 145 0.33 -9.24 -6.26
CA GLU A 145 -0.53 -8.14 -6.67
C GLU A 145 -1.66 -8.62 -7.59
N GLN A 146 -1.33 -9.37 -8.64
CA GLN A 146 -2.30 -9.97 -9.55
C GLN A 146 -3.29 -10.88 -8.80
N SER A 147 -2.83 -11.68 -7.84
CA SER A 147 -3.72 -12.57 -7.06
C SER A 147 -4.68 -11.78 -6.17
N ILE A 148 -4.26 -10.61 -5.66
CA ILE A 148 -5.11 -9.70 -4.89
C ILE A 148 -6.15 -9.05 -5.82
N MET A 149 -5.75 -8.60 -7.01
CA MET A 149 -6.67 -8.05 -8.01
C MET A 149 -7.69 -9.08 -8.54
N GLU A 150 -7.26 -10.32 -8.74
CA GLU A 150 -8.14 -11.43 -9.12
C GLU A 150 -9.11 -11.81 -7.98
N GLY A 151 -8.87 -11.36 -6.74
CA GLY A 151 -9.63 -11.74 -5.56
C GLY A 151 -9.38 -13.20 -5.12
N SER A 152 -8.30 -13.82 -5.61
CA SER A 152 -7.95 -15.21 -5.27
C SER A 152 -7.16 -15.27 -3.96
N TYR A 153 -7.84 -15.00 -2.85
CA TYR A 153 -7.20 -14.86 -1.54
C TYR A 153 -6.56 -16.15 -1.00
N ASP A 154 -7.04 -17.33 -1.42
CA ASP A 154 -6.38 -18.61 -1.10
C ASP A 154 -4.97 -18.70 -1.69
N ARG A 155 -4.76 -18.15 -2.89
CA ARG A 155 -3.43 -18.09 -3.52
C ARG A 155 -2.55 -17.08 -2.80
N VAL A 156 -3.11 -15.93 -2.45
CA VAL A 156 -2.42 -14.89 -1.68
C VAL A 156 -1.89 -15.46 -0.36
N GLN A 157 -2.73 -16.15 0.40
CA GLN A 157 -2.32 -16.77 1.66
C GLN A 157 -1.16 -17.76 1.47
N LYS A 158 -1.22 -18.63 0.46
CA LYS A 158 -0.13 -19.57 0.15
C LYS A 158 1.16 -18.85 -0.23
N MET A 159 1.07 -17.82 -1.05
CA MET A 159 2.22 -17.01 -1.48
C MET A 159 2.89 -16.27 -0.32
N LEU A 160 2.11 -15.81 0.66
CA LEU A 160 2.61 -15.18 1.88
C LEU A 160 3.32 -16.17 2.82
N ILE A 161 2.94 -17.46 2.79
CA ILE A 161 3.67 -18.52 3.49
C ILE A 161 4.97 -18.85 2.76
N GLU A 162 4.95 -18.83 1.42
CA GLU A 162 6.09 -19.10 0.54
C GLU A 162 6.95 -17.85 0.25
N CYS A 163 7.12 -16.96 1.24
CA CYS A 163 7.89 -15.73 1.04
C CYS A 163 9.36 -16.02 0.64
N PRO A 164 9.87 -15.36 -0.41
CA PRO A 164 11.21 -15.64 -0.94
C PRO A 164 12.35 -15.04 -0.11
N SER A 165 12.07 -14.10 0.79
CA SER A 165 13.07 -13.51 1.71
C SER A 165 12.44 -13.09 3.04
N GLN A 166 13.28 -13.01 4.08
CA GLN A 166 12.86 -12.70 5.45
C GLN A 166 12.46 -11.22 5.61
N GLU A 167 12.99 -10.34 4.78
CA GLU A 167 12.68 -8.91 4.77
C GLU A 167 11.21 -8.64 4.41
N TYR A 168 10.61 -9.49 3.59
CA TYR A 168 9.20 -9.37 3.18
C TYR A 168 8.22 -9.70 4.29
N GLU A 169 8.61 -10.51 5.27
CA GLU A 169 7.76 -10.96 6.38
C GLU A 169 7.18 -9.77 7.18
N ILE A 170 7.93 -8.66 7.25
CA ILE A 170 7.52 -7.43 7.93
C ILE A 170 6.23 -6.86 7.31
N TYR A 171 6.08 -6.97 5.99
CA TYR A 171 4.91 -6.50 5.26
C TYR A 171 3.78 -7.53 5.16
N VAL A 172 4.05 -8.82 5.42
CA VAL A 172 3.05 -9.89 5.31
C VAL A 172 1.85 -9.62 6.20
N ASN A 173 2.06 -9.22 7.45
CA ASN A 173 0.96 -8.93 8.38
C ASN A 173 0.11 -7.74 7.90
N MET A 174 0.74 -6.69 7.39
CA MET A 174 0.04 -5.51 6.86
C MET A 174 -0.80 -5.85 5.62
N ILE A 175 -0.27 -6.70 4.74
CA ILE A 175 -0.98 -7.16 3.54
C ILE A 175 -2.13 -8.09 3.93
N MET A 176 -1.93 -9.00 4.89
CA MET A 176 -3.00 -9.86 5.40
C MET A 176 -4.15 -9.04 5.97
N ASP A 177 -3.87 -7.97 6.70
CA ASP A 177 -4.90 -7.09 7.24
C ASP A 177 -5.64 -6.31 6.14
N LEU A 178 -4.93 -5.86 5.11
CA LEU A 178 -5.54 -5.24 3.92
C LEU A 178 -6.48 -6.23 3.21
N VAL A 179 -6.01 -7.45 2.94
CA VAL A 179 -6.80 -8.51 2.31
C VAL A 179 -8.03 -8.86 3.14
N ARG A 180 -7.90 -8.98 4.46
CA ARG A 180 -9.04 -9.21 5.36
C ARG A 180 -10.07 -8.09 5.28
N ASN A 181 -9.63 -6.84 5.19
CA ASN A 181 -10.53 -5.69 5.04
C ASN A 181 -11.26 -5.70 3.70
N GLU A 182 -10.59 -6.07 2.60
CA GLU A 182 -11.23 -6.22 1.28
C GLU A 182 -12.24 -7.37 1.27
N ILE A 183 -11.90 -8.53 1.86
CA ILE A 183 -12.83 -9.64 2.03
C ILE A 183 -14.05 -9.19 2.84
N ALA A 184 -13.84 -8.47 3.94
CA ALA A 184 -14.91 -7.95 4.79
C ALA A 184 -15.87 -7.03 4.01
N ASN A 185 -15.33 -6.09 3.23
CA ASN A 185 -16.13 -5.18 2.39
C ASN A 185 -16.94 -5.95 1.33
N CYS A 186 -16.39 -7.04 0.79
CA CYS A 186 -17.10 -7.91 -0.15
C CYS A 186 -18.20 -8.73 0.55
N LEU A 187 -17.94 -9.23 1.76
CA LEU A 187 -18.92 -10.00 2.55
C LEU A 187 -20.16 -9.16 2.90
N GLU A 188 -19.94 -7.89 3.30
CA GLU A 188 -21.02 -6.93 3.58
C GLU A 188 -21.96 -6.72 2.39
N LYS A 189 -21.44 -6.80 1.16
CA LYS A 189 -22.22 -6.62 -0.07
C LYS A 189 -22.84 -7.91 -0.60
N ALA A 190 -22.18 -9.04 -0.35
CA ALA A 190 -22.57 -10.33 -0.90
C ALA A 190 -23.65 -11.03 -0.07
N TYR A 191 -23.66 -10.84 1.24
CA TYR A 191 -24.53 -11.57 2.15
C TYR A 191 -25.21 -10.64 3.16
N PRO A 192 -26.50 -10.88 3.48
CA PRO A 192 -27.18 -10.16 4.57
C PRO A 192 -26.80 -10.72 5.95
N SER A 193 -26.47 -12.01 6.04
CA SER A 193 -25.97 -12.62 7.28
C SER A 193 -25.05 -13.80 7.01
N LEU A 194 -24.14 -14.07 7.95
CA LEU A 194 -23.14 -15.13 7.85
C LEU A 194 -22.94 -15.84 9.20
N PRO A 195 -22.93 -17.18 9.27
CA PRO A 195 -22.55 -17.90 10.49
C PRO A 195 -21.10 -17.65 10.89
N LEU A 196 -20.82 -17.55 12.19
CA LEU A 196 -19.46 -17.31 12.71
C LEU A 196 -18.44 -18.32 12.19
N GLN A 197 -18.78 -19.61 12.14
CA GLN A 197 -17.87 -20.67 11.66
C GLN A 197 -17.44 -20.47 10.21
N ASN A 198 -18.34 -20.00 9.35
CA ASN A 198 -18.03 -19.73 7.95
C ASN A 198 -17.16 -18.48 7.82
N ALA A 199 -17.42 -17.46 8.66
CA ALA A 199 -16.61 -16.24 8.72
C ALA A 199 -15.15 -16.53 9.13
N VAL A 200 -14.92 -17.47 10.07
CA VAL A 200 -13.56 -17.92 10.45
C VAL A 200 -12.78 -18.40 9.23
N GLY A 201 -13.38 -19.29 8.45
CA GLY A 201 -12.74 -19.86 7.26
C GLY A 201 -12.47 -18.82 6.18
N LEU A 202 -13.42 -17.92 5.92
CA LEU A 202 -13.32 -16.91 4.87
C LEU A 202 -12.33 -15.77 5.18
N LEU A 203 -12.21 -15.37 6.45
CA LEU A 203 -11.28 -14.32 6.88
C LEU A 203 -9.90 -14.86 7.28
N PHE A 204 -9.68 -16.17 7.16
CA PHE A 204 -8.45 -16.85 7.56
C PHE A 204 -8.04 -16.56 9.01
N LEU A 205 -9.03 -16.51 9.91
CA LEU A 205 -8.81 -16.30 11.35
C LEU A 205 -8.67 -17.65 12.06
N SER A 206 -7.90 -17.68 13.14
CA SER A 206 -7.71 -18.92 13.91
C SER A 206 -8.72 -19.06 15.04
N ASN A 207 -9.20 -17.93 15.58
CA ASN A 207 -10.03 -17.89 16.76
C ASN A 207 -11.35 -17.16 16.51
N ILE A 208 -12.42 -17.62 17.19
CA ILE A 208 -13.72 -16.94 17.19
C ILE A 208 -13.62 -15.57 17.88
N ASN A 209 -12.71 -15.41 18.85
CA ASN A 209 -12.51 -14.14 19.55
C ASN A 209 -11.99 -13.02 18.63
N GLU A 210 -11.12 -13.36 17.67
CA GLU A 210 -10.59 -12.40 16.69
C GLU A 210 -11.71 -11.87 15.79
N ILE A 211 -12.71 -12.70 15.48
CA ILE A 211 -13.90 -12.27 14.72
C ILE A 211 -14.71 -11.28 15.53
N ILE A 212 -14.87 -11.49 16.83
CA ILE A 212 -15.63 -10.57 17.69
C ILE A 212 -14.96 -9.19 17.69
N GLU A 213 -13.64 -9.13 17.85
CA GLU A 213 -12.88 -7.88 17.75
C GLU A 213 -13.01 -7.23 16.36
N PHE A 214 -12.96 -8.04 15.30
CA PHE A 214 -13.10 -7.56 13.93
C PHE A 214 -14.50 -7.02 13.64
N SER A 215 -15.54 -7.71 14.09
CA SER A 215 -16.93 -7.29 14.02
C SER A 215 -17.15 -5.99 14.78
N HIS A 216 -16.52 -5.78 15.94
CA HIS A 216 -16.59 -4.50 16.64
C HIS A 216 -15.94 -3.36 15.85
N LYS A 217 -14.81 -3.60 15.18
CA LYS A 217 -14.15 -2.60 14.32
C LYS A 217 -14.99 -2.23 13.09
N LYS A 218 -15.75 -3.18 12.55
CA LYS A 218 -16.62 -3.01 11.38
C LYS A 218 -18.08 -2.72 11.73
N GLU A 219 -18.40 -2.61 13.01
CA GLU A 219 -19.74 -2.37 13.54
C GLU A 219 -20.79 -3.42 13.10
N TRP A 220 -20.37 -4.68 12.93
CA TRP A 220 -21.27 -5.78 12.60
C TRP A 220 -22.08 -6.24 13.81
N LEU A 221 -23.36 -6.56 13.58
CA LEU A 221 -24.25 -7.07 14.62
C LEU A 221 -24.06 -8.58 14.76
N ILE A 222 -23.79 -9.07 15.96
CA ILE A 222 -23.67 -10.50 16.24
C ILE A 222 -24.89 -10.94 17.05
N GLU A 223 -25.75 -11.75 16.47
CA GLU A 223 -26.89 -12.38 17.15
C GLU A 223 -26.90 -13.88 16.89
N ASN A 224 -27.12 -14.69 17.93
CA ASN A 224 -27.32 -16.14 17.81
C ASN A 224 -26.24 -16.88 16.98
N ASN A 225 -24.95 -16.58 17.21
CA ASN A 225 -23.80 -17.12 16.44
C ASN A 225 -23.81 -16.79 14.93
N ARG A 226 -24.53 -15.74 14.54
CA ARG A 226 -24.54 -15.19 13.19
C ARG A 226 -24.16 -13.71 13.21
N ILE A 227 -23.40 -13.32 12.19
CA ILE A 227 -23.07 -11.94 11.86
C ILE A 227 -24.16 -11.43 10.93
N TYR A 228 -24.74 -10.28 11.25
CA TYR A 228 -25.64 -9.53 10.40
C TYR A 228 -24.89 -8.30 9.91
N PHE A 229 -24.80 -8.18 8.59
CA PHE A 229 -24.15 -7.04 7.97
C PHE A 229 -25.16 -5.90 7.84
N PRO A 230 -24.76 -4.64 8.09
CA PRO A 230 -25.66 -3.50 7.89
C PRO A 230 -26.04 -3.43 6.41
N ASP A 231 -27.32 -3.60 6.12
CA ASP A 231 -27.85 -3.48 4.76
C ASP A 231 -27.66 -2.02 4.31
N THR A 232 -26.66 -1.78 3.47
CA THR A 232 -26.57 -0.53 2.70
C THR A 232 -27.78 -0.36 1.76
N ALA A 233 -28.55 -1.42 1.53
CA ALA A 233 -29.87 -1.35 0.88
C ALA A 233 -30.91 -0.57 1.71
N SER A 234 -30.77 -0.52 3.04
CA SER A 234 -31.78 0.06 3.94
C SER A 234 -31.64 1.57 4.19
N GLU A 235 -30.63 2.24 3.63
CA GLU A 235 -30.66 3.71 3.53
C GLU A 235 -31.70 4.22 2.49
N SER A 236 -32.39 3.31 1.80
CA SER A 236 -33.46 3.60 0.84
C SER A 236 -34.86 3.18 1.33
N VAL A 237 -35.07 3.02 2.64
CA VAL A 237 -36.43 2.77 3.16
C VAL A 237 -37.09 4.12 3.47
N ASP A 238 -37.89 4.55 2.51
CA ASP A 238 -38.83 5.67 2.58
C ASP A 238 -39.66 5.66 3.87
N GLU A 239 -39.35 6.55 4.82
CA GLU A 239 -40.32 6.92 5.86
C GLU A 239 -41.33 7.91 5.27
N MET A 240 -42.45 7.37 4.81
CA MET A 240 -43.60 8.12 4.33
C MET A 240 -44.48 8.55 5.53
N LEU A 241 -44.26 9.76 6.05
CA LEU A 241 -45.16 10.40 7.01
C LEU A 241 -46.18 11.29 6.30
N VAL A 242 -47.47 10.97 6.44
CA VAL A 242 -48.60 11.76 5.95
C VAL A 242 -49.02 12.73 7.05
N ASP A 243 -48.98 14.03 6.76
CA ASP A 243 -49.44 15.09 7.67
C ASP A 243 -50.80 15.63 7.18
N ASP A 244 -51.86 15.40 7.97
CA ASP A 244 -53.28 15.49 7.59
C ASP A 244 -53.84 16.91 7.32
N GLN A 245 -53.01 17.97 7.33
CA GLN A 245 -53.54 19.35 7.41
C GLN A 245 -53.30 20.27 6.21
N THR A 246 -52.50 19.89 5.20
CA THR A 246 -52.20 20.82 4.09
C THR A 246 -52.46 20.32 2.68
N ASN A 247 -52.87 19.07 2.48
CA ASN A 247 -53.10 18.47 1.14
C ASN A 247 -52.00 18.80 0.11
N CYS A 248 -50.79 19.09 0.58
CA CYS A 248 -49.59 19.35 -0.19
C CYS A 248 -48.56 18.32 0.24
N LEU A 249 -48.24 17.42 -0.67
CA LEU A 249 -47.13 16.48 -0.55
C LEU A 249 -45.82 17.27 -0.48
N LYS A 250 -45.35 17.59 0.73
CA LYS A 250 -43.98 18.06 0.91
C LYS A 250 -43.08 16.83 0.95
N PHE A 251 -42.35 16.59 -0.13
CA PHE A 251 -41.22 15.69 -0.13
C PHE A 251 -40.16 16.25 0.82
N GLY A 252 -40.08 15.67 2.02
CA GLY A 252 -38.99 15.92 2.95
C GLY A 252 -37.69 15.44 2.32
N SER A 253 -36.74 16.36 2.14
CA SER A 253 -35.34 16.18 1.74
C SER A 253 -34.96 14.79 1.20
N ILE A 254 -35.43 14.47 0.00
CA ILE A 254 -34.83 13.40 -0.81
C ILE A 254 -33.37 13.84 -1.06
N LYS A 255 -32.40 13.03 -0.65
CA LYS A 255 -30.99 13.19 -1.06
C LYS A 255 -31.00 13.43 -2.58
N THR A 256 -30.49 14.57 -3.01
CA THR A 256 -30.71 15.21 -4.32
C THR A 256 -30.22 14.45 -5.56
N ASP A 257 -29.84 13.18 -5.43
CA ASP A 257 -29.13 12.40 -6.44
C ASP A 257 -29.85 11.09 -6.79
N THR A 258 -31.18 11.13 -6.97
CA THR A 258 -31.83 10.08 -7.76
C THR A 258 -31.84 10.50 -9.23
N PRO A 259 -31.38 9.64 -10.17
CA PRO A 259 -31.32 9.98 -11.60
C PRO A 259 -32.70 10.33 -12.18
N CYS A 260 -33.79 9.91 -11.52
CA CYS A 260 -35.14 10.34 -11.86
C CYS A 260 -35.40 11.83 -11.58
N LEU A 261 -34.91 12.38 -10.47
CA LEU A 261 -35.08 13.79 -10.15
C LEU A 261 -34.21 14.69 -11.04
N THR A 262 -32.99 14.26 -11.35
CA THR A 262 -32.13 15.00 -12.29
C THR A 262 -32.68 14.96 -13.70
N PHE A 263 -33.27 13.84 -14.14
CA PHE A 263 -33.97 13.74 -15.43
C PHE A 263 -35.19 14.65 -15.48
N VAL A 264 -35.98 14.71 -14.40
CA VAL A 264 -37.13 15.62 -14.30
C VAL A 264 -36.67 17.09 -14.30
N GLN A 265 -35.60 17.43 -13.59
CA GLN A 265 -35.01 18.78 -13.63
C GLN A 265 -34.47 19.15 -15.01
N GLN A 266 -33.84 18.22 -15.72
CA GLN A 266 -33.37 18.44 -17.09
C GLN A 266 -34.54 18.69 -18.05
N ILE A 267 -35.62 17.90 -17.96
CA ILE A 267 -36.83 18.12 -18.76
C ILE A 267 -37.48 19.47 -18.45
N LEU A 268 -37.57 19.85 -17.17
CA LEU A 268 -38.07 21.16 -16.75
C LEU A 268 -37.18 22.31 -17.26
N GLY A 269 -35.87 22.15 -17.21
CA GLY A 269 -34.91 23.11 -17.77
C GLY A 269 -35.09 23.29 -19.28
N TYR A 270 -35.18 22.18 -20.02
CA TYR A 270 -35.44 22.24 -21.47
C TYR A 270 -36.79 22.87 -21.80
N ALA A 271 -37.84 22.60 -21.01
CA ALA A 271 -39.15 23.20 -21.19
C ALA A 271 -39.12 24.72 -20.96
N GLN A 272 -38.42 25.19 -19.93
CA GLN A 272 -38.27 26.62 -19.64
C GLN A 272 -37.46 27.34 -20.73
N GLU A 273 -36.38 26.75 -21.23
CA GLU A 273 -35.59 27.32 -22.33
C GLU A 273 -36.42 27.44 -23.63
N LEU A 274 -37.29 26.48 -23.91
CA LEU A 274 -38.18 26.51 -25.07
C LEU A 274 -39.30 27.55 -24.92
N GLU A 275 -39.88 27.72 -23.73
CA GLU A 275 -40.89 28.75 -23.46
C GLU A 275 -40.32 30.17 -23.50
N GLN A 276 -39.04 30.36 -23.15
CA GLN A 276 -38.42 31.69 -23.12
C GLN A 276 -38.18 32.30 -24.52
N ILE A 277 -38.23 31.48 -25.57
CA ILE A 277 -38.03 31.90 -26.96
C ILE A 277 -39.36 32.31 -27.64
N VAL A 278 -40.51 31.98 -27.03
CA VAL A 278 -41.87 32.35 -27.51
C VAL A 278 -42.30 33.68 -26.90
#